data_AF-A0A969AH50-F1
#
_entry.id   AF-A0A969AH50-F1
#
_cell.length_a   1.000
_cell.length_b   1.000
_cell.length_c   1.000
_cell.angle_alpha   90.00
_cell.angle_beta   90.00
_cell.angle_gamma   90.00
#
_symmetry.space_group_name_H-M   'P 1'
#
loop_
_entity.id
_entity.type
_entity.pdbx_description
1 polymer ?
#
loop_
_entity_poly.entity_id
_entity_poly.type
_entity_poly.pdbx_seq_one_letter_code
_entity_poly.pdbx_strand_id
1 'polypeptide(L)' 'MSDYKELTEAELREYVKLHPQDEEAFQHKSAIVRRNKGVIVSTNEQMVEELRKRT' A
#
# COMPACT_ATOMS: atom_id res chain seq x y z
N MET A 1 -16.36 -13.62 -7.86
CA MET A 1 -15.67 -12.36 -7.56
C MET A 1 -14.99 -12.59 -6.23
N SER A 2 -13.66 -12.49 -6.17
CA SER A 2 -12.96 -12.67 -4.90
C SER A 2 -13.19 -11.42 -4.06
N ASP A 3 -13.69 -11.59 -2.84
CA ASP A 3 -13.97 -10.50 -1.91
C ASP A 3 -12.66 -9.97 -1.31
N TYR A 4 -11.85 -9.30 -2.14
CA TYR A 4 -10.59 -8.67 -1.75
C TYR A 4 -10.76 -7.67 -0.58
N LYS A 5 -11.99 -7.26 -0.26
CA LYS A 5 -12.38 -6.38 0.84
C LYS A 5 -12.34 -7.07 2.21
N GLU A 6 -12.40 -8.40 2.26
CA GLU A 6 -12.34 -9.19 3.49
C GLU A 6 -10.93 -9.71 3.79
N LEU A 7 -9.99 -9.54 2.85
CA LEU A 7 -8.61 -9.96 3.00
C LEU A 7 -7.86 -9.07 4.00
N THR A 8 -6.95 -9.67 4.77
CA THR A 8 -5.98 -8.90 5.56
C THR A 8 -5.04 -8.12 4.63
N GLU A 9 -4.34 -7.10 5.14
CA GLU A 9 -3.41 -6.30 4.31
C GLU A 9 -2.32 -7.17 3.65
N ALA A 10 -1.84 -8.21 4.34
CA ALA A 10 -0.84 -9.13 3.82
C ALA A 10 -1.39 -9.99 2.66
N GLU A 11 -2.61 -10.52 2.82
CA GLU A 11 -3.29 -11.32 1.80
C GLU A 11 -3.72 -10.47 0.61
N LEU A 12 -4.23 -9.26 0.86
CA LEU A 12 -4.57 -8.29 -0.18
C LEU A 12 -3.34 -7.89 -1.01
N ARG A 13 -2.16 -7.76 -0.37
CA ARG A 13 -0.91 -7.49 -1.08
C ARG A 13 -0.52 -8.63 -2.02
N GLU A 14 -0.63 -9.89 -1.58
CA GLU A 14 -0.34 -11.04 -2.43
C GLU A 14 -1.40 -11.21 -3.53
N TYR A 15 -2.68 -10.96 -3.22
CA TYR A 15 -3.76 -10.95 -4.19
C TYR A 15 -3.52 -9.95 -5.34
N VAL A 16 -3.18 -8.70 -5.01
CA VAL A 16 -2.88 -7.66 -6.02
C VAL A 16 -1.66 -8.02 -6.87
N LYS A 17 -0.67 -8.76 -6.34
CA LYS A 17 0.46 -9.26 -7.14
C LYS A 17 0.06 -10.35 -8.13
N LEU A 18 -0.83 -11.25 -7.72
CA LEU A 18 -1.31 -12.37 -8.55
C LEU A 18 -2.38 -11.92 -9.56
N HIS A 19 -3.04 -10.79 -9.31
CA HIS A 19 -4.12 -10.23 -10.12
C HIS A 19 -3.85 -8.76 -10.50
N PRO A 20 -2.79 -8.48 -11.28
CA PRO A 20 -2.44 -7.10 -11.66
C PRO A 20 -3.50 -6.40 -12.52
N GLN A 21 -4.41 -7.15 -13.14
CA GLN A 21 -5.53 -6.65 -13.92
C GLN A 21 -6.73 -6.20 -13.06
N ASP A 22 -6.76 -6.55 -11.77
CA ASP A 22 -7.84 -6.18 -10.85
C ASP A 22 -7.55 -4.78 -10.27
N GLU A 23 -7.96 -3.76 -11.03
CA GLU A 23 -7.70 -2.36 -10.69
C GLU A 23 -8.42 -1.94 -9.39
N GLU A 24 -9.61 -2.49 -9.12
CA GLU A 24 -10.33 -2.18 -7.88
C GLU A 24 -9.58 -2.67 -6.64
N ALA A 25 -9.05 -3.90 -6.66
CA ALA A 25 -8.25 -4.43 -5.56
C ALA A 25 -6.97 -3.61 -5.34
N PHE A 26 -6.32 -3.16 -6.43
CA PHE A 26 -5.15 -2.28 -6.35
C PHE A 26 -5.49 -0.93 -5.72
N GLN A 27 -6.60 -0.30 -6.12
CA GLN A 27 -7.07 0.95 -5.54
C GLN A 27 -7.43 0.79 -4.06
N HIS A 28 -8.07 -0.33 -3.69
CA HIS A 28 -8.42 -0.65 -2.30
C HIS A 28 -7.17 -0.75 -1.42
N LYS A 29 -6.15 -1.52 -1.85
CA LYS A 29 -4.85 -1.62 -1.17
C LYS A 29 -4.17 -0.26 -1.05
N SER A 30 -4.20 0.54 -2.12
CA SER A 30 -3.60 1.87 -2.14
C SER A 30 -4.29 2.82 -1.16
N ALA A 31 -5.62 2.74 -1.03
CA ALA A 31 -6.37 3.53 -0.06
C ALA A 31 -6.03 3.16 1.40
N ILE A 32 -5.82 1.87 1.70
CA ILE A 32 -5.35 1.41 3.03
C ILE A 32 -3.97 1.99 3.34
N VAL A 33 -3.02 1.90 2.38
CA VAL A 33 -1.67 2.45 2.54
C VAL A 33 -1.70 3.97 2.75
N ARG A 34 -2.59 4.70 2.05
CA ARG A 34 -2.77 6.14 2.22
C ARG A 34 -3.44 6.53 3.54
N ARG A 35 -4.28 5.65 4.11
CA ARG A 35 -4.93 5.85 5.42
C ARG A 35 -3.97 5.61 6.59
N ASN A 36 -3.06 4.65 6.46
CA ASN A 36 -1.96 4.51 7.40
C ASN A 36 -1.08 5.76 7.27
N LYS A 37 -0.95 6.54 8.35
CA LYS A 37 -0.24 7.84 8.41
C LYS A 37 1.29 7.71 8.18
N GLY A 38 1.67 7.26 7.00
CA GLY A 38 3.04 7.17 6.50
C GLY A 38 3.28 8.24 5.44
N VAL A 39 4.54 8.63 5.27
CA VAL A 39 4.95 9.45 4.12
C VAL A 39 5.39 8.48 3.03
N ILE A 40 4.74 8.55 1.87
CA ILE A 40 5.11 7.75 0.70
C ILE A 40 6.35 8.42 0.09
N VAL A 41 7.44 7.66 -0.01
CA VAL A 41 8.71 8.11 -0.58
C VAL A 41 9.06 7.24 -1.77
N SER A 42 9.58 7.86 -2.83
CA SER A 42 9.93 7.20 -4.09
C SER A 42 11.40 6.85 -4.16
N THR A 43 12.23 7.47 -3.31
CA THR A 43 13.68 7.22 -3.23
C THR A 43 14.12 7.01 -1.79
N ASN A 44 15.27 6.35 -1.62
CA ASN A 44 15.88 6.15 -0.30
C ASN A 44 16.27 7.48 0.36
N GLU A 45 16.68 8.48 -0.43
CA GLU A 45 17.04 9.81 0.08
C GLU A 45 15.84 10.51 0.72
N GLN A 46 14.67 10.46 0.07
CA GLN A 46 13.42 10.96 0.62
C GLN A 46 13.03 10.24 1.92
N MET A 47 13.28 8.92 2.01
CA MET A 47 13.06 8.16 3.25
C MET A 47 13.91 8.68 4.41
N VAL A 48 15.20 8.92 4.18
CA VAL A 48 16.12 9.42 5.22
C VAL A 48 15.73 10.82 5.66
N GLU A 49 15.29 11.67 4.73
CA GLU A 49 14.85 13.04 5.03
C GLU A 49 13.59 13.05 5.91
N GLU A 50 12.61 12.20 5.60
CA GLU A 50 11.38 12.07 6.39
C GLU A 50 11.63 11.46 7.78
N LEU A 51 12.62 10.56 7.91
CA LEU A 51 13.06 10.06 9.21
C LEU A 51 13.71 11.16 10.06
N ARG A 52 14.54 12.03 9.45
CA ARG A 52 15.19 13.15 10.16
C ARG A 52 14.19 14.17 10.68
N LYS A 53 13.11 14.47 9.95
CA LYS A 53 12.06 15.42 10.37
C LYS A 53 11.30 14.98 11.63
N ARG A 54 11.39 13.70 12.02
CA ARG A 54 10.66 13.12 13.15
C ARG A 54 11.49 13.00 14.43
N THR A 55 12.81 13.22 14.35
CA THR A 55 13.76 13.30 15.49
C THR A 55 13.96 14.73 15.93
#